data_AF-A0A5D2XHV6-F1
#
_entry.id   AF-A0A5D2XHV6-F1
#
_cell.length_a   1.000
_cell.length_b   1.000
_cell.length_c   1.000
_cell.angle_alpha   90.00
_cell.angle_beta   90.00
_cell.angle_gamma   90.00
#
_symmetry.space_group_name_H-M   'P 1'
#
loop_
_entity.id
_entity.type
_entity.pdbx_description
1 polymer ?
#
loop_
_entity_poly.entity_id
_entity_poly.type
_entity_poly.pdbx_seq_one_letter_code
_entity_poly.pdbx_strand_id
1 'polypeptide(L)'
;MKNQEQGRQSFSKHLTQNEVKDRIIFFSYTDVAPFFEFQEGRLFFMDVTDSLGKVWTFTGTFYANPDVGKYVSIKWPQFSSEKGLKANDEVIFIERSRREGNRPWKNFKFVIKRKIRLFGQNIWGELMV
;
A
#
# COMPACT_ATOMS: atom_id res chain seq x y z
N MET A 1 -9.07 24.97 -9.60
CA MET A 1 -7.95 24.01 -9.63
C MET A 1 -8.54 22.64 -10.00
N LYS A 2 -8.22 22.11 -11.19
CA LYS A 2 -8.78 20.84 -11.66
C LYS A 2 -8.10 19.67 -10.93
N ASN A 3 -8.89 18.78 -10.32
CA ASN A 3 -8.43 17.56 -9.67
C ASN A 3 -7.60 16.68 -10.63
N GLN A 4 -6.28 16.74 -10.52
CA GLN A 4 -5.35 15.89 -11.26
C GLN A 4 -5.36 14.40 -10.82
N GLU A 5 -6.31 13.98 -9.97
CA GLU A 5 -6.43 12.59 -9.52
C GLU A 5 -7.43 11.75 -10.35
N GLN A 6 -8.22 12.37 -11.24
CA GLN A 6 -9.10 11.65 -12.15
C GLN A 6 -8.29 10.95 -13.26
N GLY A 7 -8.01 9.66 -13.06
CA GLY A 7 -7.33 8.79 -14.04
C GLY A 7 -6.17 7.96 -13.47
N ARG A 8 -5.81 8.11 -12.19
CA ARG A 8 -4.75 7.31 -11.57
C ARG A 8 -5.31 6.01 -11.03
N GLN A 9 -4.65 4.88 -11.35
CA GLN A 9 -5.02 3.59 -10.78
C GLN A 9 -4.64 3.54 -9.30
N SER A 10 -5.46 2.89 -8.50
CA SER A 10 -5.20 2.67 -7.08
C SER A 10 -5.67 1.30 -6.62
N PHE A 11 -5.12 0.85 -5.50
CA PHE A 11 -5.59 -0.32 -4.77
C PHE A 11 -5.54 -0.03 -3.27
N SER A 12 -6.39 -0.68 -2.49
CA SER A 12 -6.42 -0.52 -1.04
C SER A 12 -6.55 -1.83 -0.29
N LYS A 13 -6.25 -1.79 1.00
CA LYS A 13 -6.41 -2.93 1.91
C LYS A 13 -6.65 -2.46 3.34
N HIS A 14 -7.54 -3.16 4.03
CA HIS A 14 -7.68 -3.05 5.48
C HIS A 14 -6.65 -3.93 6.18
N LEU A 15 -5.89 -3.35 7.10
CA LEU A 15 -4.79 -4.03 7.76
C LEU A 15 -5.28 -5.02 8.81
N THR A 16 -4.70 -6.22 8.78
CA THR A 16 -4.76 -7.14 9.92
C THR A 16 -3.72 -6.77 10.98
N GLN A 17 -3.87 -7.30 12.19
CA GLN A 17 -2.90 -7.06 13.27
C GLN A 17 -1.48 -7.54 12.92
N ASN A 18 -1.36 -8.66 12.21
CA ASN A 18 -0.07 -9.18 11.76
C ASN A 18 0.58 -8.26 10.73
N GLU A 19 -0.22 -7.64 9.86
CA GLU A 19 0.30 -6.78 8.82
C GLU A 19 0.78 -5.43 9.33
N VAL A 20 0.14 -4.91 10.38
CA VAL A 20 0.64 -3.74 11.12
C VAL A 20 2.02 -4.04 11.71
N LYS A 21 2.28 -5.26 12.20
CA LYS A 21 3.50 -5.57 12.94
C LYS A 21 4.74 -5.70 12.05
N ASP A 22 4.61 -6.31 10.86
CA ASP A 22 5.77 -6.71 10.05
C ASP A 22 5.66 -6.29 8.58
N ARG A 23 4.65 -6.82 7.88
CA ARG A 23 4.56 -6.74 6.42
C ARG A 23 3.12 -6.73 5.93
N ILE A 24 2.87 -6.11 4.80
CA ILE A 24 1.60 -6.24 4.08
C ILE A 24 1.69 -7.30 2.99
N ILE A 25 0.61 -8.07 2.80
CA ILE A 25 0.53 -9.12 1.78
C ILE A 25 -0.58 -8.80 0.78
N PHE A 26 -0.28 -8.91 -0.52
CA PHE A 26 -1.29 -8.85 -1.57
C PHE A 26 -1.23 -10.08 -2.46
N PHE A 27 -2.39 -10.67 -2.72
CA PHE A 27 -2.50 -11.85 -3.58
C PHE A 27 -2.77 -11.42 -5.02
N SER A 28 -2.18 -12.12 -5.98
CA SER A 28 -2.31 -11.82 -7.41
C SER A 28 -3.74 -11.90 -7.95
N TYR A 29 -4.64 -12.62 -7.27
CA TYR A 29 -6.06 -12.72 -7.65
C TYR A 29 -6.92 -11.57 -7.12
N THR A 30 -6.35 -10.62 -6.37
CA THR A 30 -7.03 -9.37 -5.99
C THR A 30 -6.73 -8.26 -7.00
N ASP A 31 -7.26 -7.05 -6.78
CA ASP A 31 -7.12 -5.90 -7.68
C ASP A 31 -5.69 -5.33 -7.82
N VAL A 32 -4.67 -6.06 -7.36
CA VAL A 32 -3.27 -5.65 -7.42
C VAL A 32 -2.52 -6.19 -8.64
N ALA A 33 -3.10 -7.17 -9.36
CA ALA A 33 -2.47 -7.81 -10.51
C ALA A 33 -1.92 -6.82 -11.57
N PRO A 34 -2.61 -5.72 -11.91
CA PRO A 34 -2.11 -4.75 -12.88
C PRO A 34 -0.87 -3.98 -12.42
N PHE A 35 -0.61 -3.93 -11.10
CA PHE A 35 0.45 -3.12 -10.51
C PHE A 35 1.76 -3.88 -10.33
N PHE A 36 1.73 -5.21 -10.29
CA PHE A 36 2.87 -6.04 -9.93
C PHE A 36 3.19 -7.09 -11.00
N GLU A 37 4.44 -7.13 -11.47
CA GLU A 37 4.95 -8.26 -12.26
C GLU A 37 5.42 -9.36 -11.31
N PHE A 38 4.53 -10.28 -10.94
CA PHE A 38 4.85 -11.40 -10.06
C PHE A 38 5.91 -12.31 -10.67
N GLN A 39 7.13 -12.21 -10.13
CA GLN A 39 8.29 -13.03 -10.50
C GLN A 39 8.84 -13.69 -9.25
N GLU A 40 8.51 -14.96 -9.03
CA GLU A 40 8.84 -15.69 -7.80
C GLU A 40 10.31 -15.52 -7.39
N GLY A 41 10.53 -15.28 -6.08
CA GLY A 41 11.84 -15.10 -5.48
C GLY A 41 12.48 -13.73 -5.76
N ARG A 42 11.94 -12.94 -6.69
CA ARG A 42 12.52 -11.64 -7.03
C ARG A 42 12.25 -10.62 -5.92
N LEU A 43 13.35 -10.02 -5.45
CA LEU A 43 13.33 -8.85 -4.59
C LEU A 43 13.08 -7.57 -5.40
N PHE A 44 12.36 -6.63 -4.80
CA PHE A 44 12.18 -5.30 -5.36
C PHE A 44 12.12 -4.23 -4.27
N PHE A 45 12.36 -3.00 -4.71
CA PHE A 45 12.16 -1.80 -3.91
C PHE A 45 10.98 -1.01 -4.45
N MET A 46 10.19 -0.45 -3.55
CA MET A 46 9.01 0.35 -3.87
C MET A 46 9.09 1.66 -3.10
N ASP A 47 9.09 2.77 -3.81
CA ASP A 47 9.02 4.07 -3.19
C ASP A 47 7.57 4.49 -3.01
N VAL A 48 7.23 4.94 -1.80
CA VAL A 48 5.95 5.53 -1.49
C VAL A 48 6.14 6.92 -0.92
N THR A 49 5.29 7.85 -1.31
CA THR A 49 5.25 9.18 -0.72
C THR A 49 3.98 9.33 0.08
N ASP A 50 4.10 9.63 1.37
CA ASP A 50 2.96 9.84 2.25
C ASP A 50 2.27 11.20 2.00
N SER A 51 1.22 11.47 2.77
CA SER A 51 0.43 12.71 2.70
C SER A 51 1.22 13.96 3.09
N LEU A 52 2.30 13.82 3.86
CA LEU A 52 3.21 14.90 4.25
C LEU A 52 4.35 15.12 3.24
N GLY A 53 4.43 14.30 2.19
CA GLY A 53 5.45 14.38 1.16
C GLY A 53 6.76 13.64 1.51
N LYS A 54 6.85 12.96 2.66
CA LYS A 54 8.02 12.15 3.00
C LYS A 54 8.04 10.87 2.16
N VAL A 55 9.21 10.57 1.61
CA VAL A 55 9.45 9.37 0.80
C VAL A 55 9.91 8.23 1.69
N TRP A 56 9.37 7.04 1.44
CA TRP A 56 9.70 5.79 2.10
C TRP A 56 10.01 4.74 1.05
N THR A 57 11.08 3.98 1.26
CA THR A 57 11.41 2.85 0.38
C THR A 57 11.12 1.56 1.11
N PHE A 58 10.17 0.78 0.59
CA PHE A 58 9.85 -0.54 1.11
C PHE A 58 10.59 -1.62 0.34
N THR A 59 10.93 -2.71 1.02
CA THR A 59 11.47 -3.92 0.40
C THR A 59 10.35 -4.94 0.25
N GLY A 60 10.16 -5.42 -0.97
CA GLY A 60 9.18 -6.46 -1.28
C GLY A 60 9.81 -7.70 -1.90
N THR A 61 9.09 -8.81 -1.80
CA THR A 61 9.45 -10.07 -2.43
C THR A 61 8.19 -10.69 -3.02
N PHE A 62 8.31 -11.23 -4.23
CA PHE A 62 7.25 -12.02 -4.85
C PHE A 62 7.41 -13.50 -4.49
N TYR A 63 6.28 -14.14 -4.20
CA TYR A 63 6.22 -15.55 -3.85
C TYR A 63 5.18 -16.25 -4.73
N ALA A 64 5.38 -17.55 -4.92
CA ALA A 64 4.37 -18.46 -5.41
C ALA A 64 4.23 -19.60 -4.40
N ASN A 65 3.00 -19.97 -4.10
CA ASN A 65 2.69 -21.13 -3.26
C ASN A 65 1.57 -21.93 -3.93
N PRO A 66 1.65 -23.27 -3.97
CA PRO A 66 0.63 -24.09 -4.64
C PRO A 66 -0.79 -23.93 -4.09
N ASP A 67 -0.94 -23.67 -2.79
CA ASP A 67 -2.23 -23.63 -2.10
C ASP A 67 -2.87 -22.23 -2.15
N VAL A 68 -2.06 -21.17 -2.12
CA VAL A 68 -2.55 -19.78 -2.06
C VAL A 68 -2.26 -18.95 -3.32
N GLY A 69 -1.56 -19.53 -4.30
CA GLY A 69 -1.18 -18.88 -5.55
C GLY A 69 -0.02 -17.88 -5.39
N LYS A 70 0.06 -16.93 -6.33
CA LYS A 70 1.11 -15.89 -6.33
C LYS A 70 0.73 -14.73 -5.42
N TYR A 71 1.68 -14.24 -4.64
CA TYR A 71 1.48 -13.10 -3.76
C TYR A 71 2.75 -12.27 -3.62
N VAL A 72 2.59 -11.04 -3.16
CA VAL A 72 3.68 -10.11 -2.85
C VAL A 72 3.64 -9.80 -1.37
N SER A 73 4.82 -9.83 -0.73
CA SER A 73 4.99 -9.49 0.68
C SER A 73 5.92 -8.29 0.77
N ILE A 74 5.45 -7.20 1.37
CA ILE A 74 6.16 -5.93 1.44
C ILE A 74 6.43 -5.61 2.91
N LYS A 75 7.71 -5.52 3.28
CA LYS A 75 8.15 -5.18 4.63
C LYS A 75 8.07 -3.68 4.86
N TRP A 76 7.51 -3.29 6.00
CA TRP A 76 7.32 -1.88 6.36
C TRP A 76 7.26 -1.59 7.88
N PRO A 77 7.93 -2.34 8.77
CA PRO A 77 7.72 -2.21 10.21
C PRO A 77 8.07 -0.81 10.75
N GLN A 78 9.13 -0.18 10.22
CA GLN A 78 9.50 1.19 10.58
C GLN A 78 8.40 2.18 10.19
N PHE A 79 7.89 2.09 8.96
CA PHE A 79 6.80 2.94 8.49
C PHE A 79 5.55 2.76 9.35
N SER A 80 5.17 1.51 9.62
CA SER A 80 4.00 1.19 10.44
C SER A 80 4.10 1.78 11.85
N SER A 81 5.28 1.67 12.47
CA SER A 81 5.56 2.24 13.80
C SER A 81 5.52 3.76 13.78
N GLU A 82 6.22 4.41 12.85
CA GLU A 82 6.27 5.88 12.77
C GLU A 82 4.91 6.51 12.42
N LYS A 83 4.12 5.86 11.56
CA LYS A 83 2.75 6.30 11.24
C LYS A 83 1.71 5.87 12.26
N GLY A 84 2.12 5.10 13.28
CA GLY A 84 1.23 4.58 14.31
C GLY A 84 0.04 3.82 13.73
N LEU A 85 0.26 2.97 12.72
CA LEU A 85 -0.78 2.18 12.07
C LEU A 85 -1.46 1.23 13.07
N LYS A 86 -2.73 0.93 12.81
CA LYS A 86 -3.57 0.06 13.64
C LYS A 86 -4.30 -0.94 12.76
N ALA A 87 -4.71 -2.05 13.37
CA ALA A 87 -5.58 -3.00 12.71
C ALA A 87 -6.86 -2.28 12.27
N ASN A 88 -7.38 -2.66 11.11
CA ASN A 88 -8.52 -2.05 10.43
C ASN A 88 -8.28 -0.63 9.88
N ASP A 89 -7.07 -0.07 9.96
CA ASP A 89 -6.73 1.05 9.09
C ASP A 89 -6.81 0.59 7.63
N GLU A 90 -7.34 1.45 6.76
CA GLU A 90 -7.27 1.26 5.32
C GLU A 90 -6.04 1.99 4.79
N VAL A 91 -5.19 1.25 4.07
CA VAL A 91 -4.08 1.83 3.32
C VAL A 91 -4.41 1.85 1.84
N ILE A 92 -4.16 2.96 1.17
CA ILE A 92 -4.49 3.19 -0.23
C ILE A 92 -3.21 3.58 -0.97
N PHE A 93 -2.89 2.81 -2.01
CA PHE A 93 -1.76 3.03 -2.90
C PHE A 93 -2.30 3.63 -4.19
N ILE A 94 -1.82 4.82 -4.56
CA ILE A 94 -2.26 5.54 -5.75
C ILE A 94 -1.04 5.67 -6.67
N GLU A 95 -1.11 5.11 -7.88
CA GLU A 95 -0.01 5.16 -8.85
C GLU A 95 0.36 6.63 -9.12
N ARG A 96 1.64 6.97 -9.01
CA ARG A 96 2.13 8.27 -9.49
C ARG A 96 2.44 8.17 -10.98
N SER A 97 2.23 9.28 -11.69
CA SER A 97 2.44 9.37 -13.14
C SER A 97 3.77 8.74 -13.55
N ARG A 98 3.69 7.79 -14.49
CA ARG A 98 4.84 7.07 -15.03
C ARG A 98 5.86 8.08 -15.54
N ARG A 99 7.03 8.14 -14.91
CA ARG A 99 8.23 8.63 -15.59
C ARG A 99 8.63 7.55 -16.59
N GLU A 100 8.98 7.91 -17.82
CA GLU A 100 9.46 6.95 -18.83
C GLU A 100 10.54 6.03 -18.21
N GLY A 101 10.38 4.72 -18.38
CA GLY A 101 11.30 3.70 -17.85
C GLY A 101 11.01 3.17 -16.44
N ASN A 102 10.02 3.70 -15.71
CA ASN A 102 9.63 3.14 -14.41
C ASN A 102 8.57 2.04 -14.51
N ARG A 103 8.81 0.93 -13.80
CA ARG A 103 7.83 -0.16 -13.62
C ARG A 103 6.67 0.32 -12.73
N PRO A 104 5.44 -0.21 -12.88
CA PRO A 104 4.26 0.29 -12.17
C PRO A 104 4.38 0.26 -10.64
N TRP A 105 5.04 -0.75 -10.07
CA TRP A 105 5.22 -0.90 -8.63
C TRP A 105 6.33 -0.02 -8.02
N LYS A 106 7.00 0.84 -8.79
CA LYS A 106 8.15 1.60 -8.25
C LYS A 106 7.74 2.85 -7.48
N ASN A 107 6.57 3.44 -7.74
CA ASN A 107 6.24 4.75 -7.18
C ASN A 107 4.75 4.96 -6.92
N PHE A 108 4.38 5.09 -5.64
CA PHE A 108 3.00 5.36 -5.21
C PHE A 108 2.90 6.60 -4.32
N LYS A 109 1.75 7.28 -4.38
CA LYS A 109 1.25 8.09 -3.26
C LYS A 109 0.55 7.15 -2.29
N PHE A 110 0.76 7.38 -1.00
CA PHE A 110 0.24 6.55 0.07
C PHE A 110 -0.73 7.36 0.92
N VAL A 111 -1.94 6.85 1.10
CA VAL A 111 -2.98 7.46 1.94
C VAL A 111 -3.42 6.46 2.99
N ILE A 112 -3.55 6.91 4.23
CA ILE A 112 -4.02 6.09 5.35
C ILE A 112 -5.37 6.63 5.79
N LYS A 113 -6.39 5.79 5.85
CA LYS A 113 -7.68 6.13 6.44
C LYS A 113 -7.90 5.33 7.71
N ARG A 114 -8.36 6.01 8.76
CA ARG A 114 -8.70 5.41 10.04
C ARG A 114 -10.16 5.63 10.36
N LYS A 115 -10.81 4.55 10.79
CA LYS A 115 -12.16 4.59 11.34
C LYS A 115 -12.11 5.11 12.77
N ILE A 116 -12.86 6.16 13.05
CA ILE A 116 -13.07 6.73 14.38
C ILE A 116 -14.56 6.70 14.73
N ARG A 117 -14.87 6.56 16.02
CA ARG A 117 -16.25 6.62 16.51
C ARG A 117 -16.47 7.96 17.19
N LEU A 118 -17.34 8.79 16.62
CA LEU A 118 -17.73 10.10 17.18
C LEU A 118 -19.25 10.16 17.26
N PHE A 119 -19.79 10.58 18.41
CA PHE A 119 -21.24 10.69 18.65
C PHE A 119 -22.03 9.41 18.28
N GLY A 120 -21.45 8.23 18.56
CA GLY A 120 -22.04 6.94 18.24
C GLY A 120 -21.93 6.52 16.75
N GLN A 121 -21.51 7.42 15.86
CA GLN A 121 -21.36 7.18 14.43
C GLN A 121 -19.92 6.79 14.05
N ASN A 122 -19.81 6.01 12.97
CA ASN A 122 -18.53 5.60 12.41
C ASN A 122 -18.12 6.58 11.30
N ILE A 123 -16.97 7.21 11.45
CA ILE A 123 -16.42 8.19 10.50
C ILE A 123 -15.05 7.73 10.05
N TRP A 124 -14.75 7.90 8.76
CA TRP A 124 -13.42 7.64 8.20
C TRP A 124 -12.70 8.96 7.97
N GLY A 125 -11.51 9.09 8.55
CA GLY A 125 -10.64 10.25 8.36
C GLY A 125 -9.29 9.84 7.77
N GLU A 126 -8.70 10.72 6.96
CA GLU A 126 -7.31 10.56 6.54
C GLU A 126 -6.37 10.85 7.72
N LEU A 127 -5.39 9.97 7.93
CA LEU A 127 -4.39 10.13 8.97
C LEU A 127 -3.25 11.00 8.42
N MET A 128 -3.12 12.21 8.96
CA MET A 128 -2.08 13.18 8.62
C MET A 128 -0.89 13.02 9.58
N VAL A 129 -0.14 11.93 9.44
CA VAL A 129 1.05 11.60 10.24
C VAL A 129 2.16 11.13 9.33
#